data_AF-A0A4V1BXQ0-F1
#
_entry.id   AF-A0A4V1BXQ0-F1
#
_cell.length_a   1.000
_cell.length_b   1.000
_cell.length_c   1.000
_cell.angle_alpha   90.00
_cell.angle_beta   90.00
_cell.angle_gamma   90.00
#
_symmetry.space_group_name_H-M   'P 1'
#
loop_
_entity.id
_entity.type
_entity.pdbx_description
1 polymer ?
#
loop_
_entity_poly.entity_id
_entity_poly.type
_entity_poly.pdbx_seq_one_letter_code
_entity_poly.pdbx_strand_id
1 'polypeptide(L)' 'MNTSARNKLHQQTTETQAFIRKELALHTSPAVISGRLRLKHGVYVSKNTLYRYIKKDRLAGGKLYL' A
#
# COMPACT_ATOMS: atom_id res chain seq x y z
N MET A 1 8.78 5.06 18.38
CA MET A 1 8.11 5.51 17.13
C MET A 1 8.80 4.85 15.93
N ASN A 2 8.14 3.95 15.19
CA ASN A 2 8.80 3.16 14.13
C ASN A 2 8.43 3.69 12.73
N THR A 3 9.24 4.66 12.28
CA THR A 3 9.11 5.49 11.05
C THR A 3 9.53 4.74 9.77
N SER A 4 9.89 3.47 9.84
CA SER A 4 10.49 2.75 8.70
C SER A 4 9.51 2.44 7.55
N ALA A 5 8.22 2.17 7.85
CA ALA A 5 7.24 1.83 6.80
C ALA A 5 6.68 3.06 6.03
N ARG A 6 6.69 4.25 6.64
CA ARG A 6 6.27 5.50 5.95
C ARG A 6 7.29 5.85 4.87
N ASN A 7 8.59 5.77 5.19
CA ASN A 7 9.65 6.15 4.27
C ASN A 7 9.65 5.33 2.98
N LYS A 8 9.43 4.00 3.03
CA LYS A 8 9.46 3.19 1.81
C LYS A 8 8.27 3.40 0.87
N LEU A 9 7.06 3.72 1.38
CA LEU A 9 5.91 4.01 0.53
C LEU A 9 5.89 5.47 0.05
N HIS A 10 6.32 6.43 0.90
CA HIS A 10 6.46 7.83 0.51
C HIS A 10 7.54 8.07 -0.55
N GLN A 11 8.57 7.21 -0.60
CA GLN A 11 9.59 7.22 -1.66
C GLN A 11 9.08 6.65 -3.00
N GLN A 12 7.86 6.09 -3.05
CA GLN A 12 7.29 5.65 -4.32
C GLN A 12 6.65 6.81 -5.05
N THR A 13 6.62 6.73 -6.38
CA THR A 13 5.97 7.72 -7.23
C THR A 13 4.51 7.93 -6.80
N THR A 14 4.00 9.16 -6.98
CA THR A 14 2.60 9.51 -6.73
C THR A 14 1.64 8.54 -7.40
N GLU A 15 2.01 8.04 -8.59
CA GLU A 15 1.28 7.04 -9.36
C GLU A 15 1.17 5.69 -8.63
N THR A 16 2.26 5.18 -8.06
CA THR A 16 2.26 3.90 -7.33
C THR A 16 1.33 3.97 -6.12
N GLN A 17 1.35 5.09 -5.40
CA GLN A 17 0.47 5.26 -4.25
C GLN A 17 -1.00 5.41 -4.66
N ALA A 18 -1.27 6.11 -5.78
CA ALA A 18 -2.62 6.23 -6.32
C ALA A 18 -3.17 4.86 -6.74
N PHE A 19 -2.35 4.03 -7.39
CA PHE A 19 -2.71 2.65 -7.74
C PHE A 19 -3.05 1.83 -6.48
N ILE A 20 -2.20 1.86 -5.46
CA ILE A 20 -2.44 1.13 -4.21
C ILE A 20 -3.75 1.56 -3.55
N ARG A 21 -3.99 2.88 -3.42
CA ARG A 21 -5.22 3.40 -2.81
C ARG A 21 -6.47 3.00 -3.60
N LYS A 22 -6.42 3.07 -4.93
CA LYS A 22 -7.51 2.64 -5.81
C LYS A 22 -7.85 1.16 -5.62
N GLU A 23 -6.83 0.29 -5.62
CA GLU A 23 -7.05 -1.15 -5.49
C GLU A 23 -7.55 -1.54 -4.09
N LEU A 24 -7.07 -0.88 -3.04
CA LEU A 24 -7.57 -1.08 -1.68
C LEU A 24 -9.03 -0.66 -1.53
N ALA A 25 -9.44 0.45 -2.17
CA ALA A 25 -10.83 0.88 -2.21
C ALA A 25 -11.75 -0.11 -2.96
N LEU A 26 -11.19 -0.92 -3.86
CA LEU A 26 -11.89 -2.02 -4.54
C LEU A 26 -11.84 -3.34 -3.74
N HIS A 27 -11.45 -3.29 -2.46
CA HIS A 27 -11.26 -4.46 -1.59
C HIS A 27 -10.30 -5.52 -2.18
N THR A 28 -9.37 -5.09 -3.02
CA THR A 28 -8.35 -5.99 -3.57
C THR A 28 -7.32 -6.33 -2.48
N SER A 29 -7.02 -7.61 -2.29
CA SER A 29 -6.14 -8.04 -1.21
C SER A 29 -4.70 -7.51 -1.38
N PRO A 30 -3.97 -7.22 -0.29
CA PRO A 30 -2.57 -6.81 -0.33
C PRO A 30 -1.64 -7.76 -1.09
N ALA A 31 -1.95 -9.06 -1.14
CA ALA A 31 -1.18 -10.04 -1.92
C ALA A 31 -1.37 -9.82 -3.43
N VAL A 32 -2.61 -9.58 -3.88
CA VAL A 32 -2.93 -9.31 -5.28
C VAL A 32 -2.33 -7.97 -5.72
N ILE A 33 -2.45 -6.92 -4.91
CA ILE A 33 -1.85 -5.60 -5.19
C ILE A 33 -0.32 -5.72 -5.35
N SER A 34 0.33 -6.47 -4.45
CA SER A 34 1.78 -6.72 -4.51
C SER A 34 2.18 -7.38 -5.83
N GLY A 35 1.43 -8.40 -6.29
CA GLY A 35 1.67 -9.04 -7.59
C GLY A 35 1.42 -8.10 -8.77
N ARG A 36 0.33 -7.33 -8.74
CA ARG A 36 -0.02 -6.38 -9.81
C ARG A 36 0.99 -5.24 -9.95
N LEU A 37 1.50 -4.71 -8.85
CA LEU A 37 2.56 -3.69 -8.87
C LEU A 37 3.83 -4.20 -9.56
N ARG A 38 4.23 -5.44 -9.25
CA ARG A 38 5.39 -6.07 -9.88
C ARG A 38 5.20 -6.24 -11.39
N LEU A 39 4.03 -6.73 -11.80
CA LEU A 39 3.74 -7.04 -13.20
C LEU A 39 3.48 -5.80 -14.06
N LYS A 40 2.70 -4.84 -13.55
CA LYS A 40 2.25 -3.66 -14.33
C LYS A 40 3.20 -2.48 -14.26
N HIS A 41 3.87 -2.28 -13.12
CA HIS A 41 4.66 -1.09 -12.86
C HIS A 41 6.14 -1.40 -12.65
N GLY A 42 6.56 -2.68 -12.62
CA GLY A 42 7.93 -3.06 -12.28
C GLY A 42 8.32 -2.73 -10.84
N VAL A 43 7.34 -2.40 -9.99
CA VAL A 43 7.56 -1.89 -8.64
C VAL A 43 7.39 -3.01 -7.62
N TYR A 44 8.37 -3.18 -6.73
CA TYR A 44 8.31 -4.17 -5.67
C TYR A 44 7.83 -3.58 -4.33
N VAL A 45 6.59 -3.92 -3.96
CA VAL A 45 6.04 -3.68 -2.61
C VAL A 45 5.55 -5.00 -2.06
N SER A 46 6.05 -5.41 -0.89
CA SER A 46 5.60 -6.64 -0.25
C SER A 46 4.20 -6.51 0.34
N LYS A 47 3.40 -7.59 0.30
CA LYS A 47 2.08 -7.66 0.98
C LYS A 47 2.14 -7.21 2.45
N ASN A 48 3.22 -7.56 3.16
CA ASN A 48 3.40 -7.16 4.56
C ASN A 48 3.60 -5.64 4.73
N THR A 49 4.19 -4.98 3.75
CA THR A 49 4.30 -3.51 3.74
C THR A 49 2.93 -2.87 3.54
N LEU A 50 2.12 -3.41 2.65
CA LEU A 50 0.74 -2.98 2.43
C LEU A 50 -0.14 -3.22 3.67
N TYR A 51 -0.05 -4.37 4.33
CA TYR A 51 -0.74 -4.62 5.60
C TYR A 51 -0.33 -3.63 6.69
N ARG A 52 0.96 -3.29 6.81
CA ARG A 52 1.42 -2.26 7.75
C ARG A 52 0.90 -0.87 7.39
N TYR A 53 0.77 -0.58 6.10
CA TYR A 53 0.20 0.68 5.62
C TYR A 53 -1.29 0.81 6.01
N ILE A 54 -2.10 -0.21 5.72
CA ILE A 54 -3.51 -0.28 6.12
C ILE A 54 -3.68 -0.18 7.65
N LYS A 55 -2.87 -0.95 8.41
CA LYS A 55 -2.93 -0.92 9.88
C LYS A 55 -2.64 0.48 10.42
N LYS A 56 -1.65 1.18 9.86
CA LYS A 56 -1.31 2.54 10.27
C LYS A 56 -2.41 3.53 9.93
N ASP A 57 -3.04 3.41 8.76
CA ASP A 57 -4.18 4.24 8.38
C ASP A 57 -5.35 4.05 9.35
N ARG A 58 -5.71 2.81 9.66
CA ARG A 58 -6.77 2.50 10.63
C ARG A 58 -6.49 3.07 12.02
N LEU A 59 -5.23 2.99 12.48
CA LEU A 59 -4.82 3.58 13.77
C LEU A 59 -4.90 5.12 13.77
N ALA A 60 -4.87 5.76 12.61
CA ALA A 60 -5.06 7.20 12.45
C ALA A 60 -6.53 7.60 12.20
N GLY A 61 -7.48 6.64 12.31
CA GLY A 61 -8.90 6.88 12.01
C GLY A 61 -9.26 6.83 10.52
N GLY A 62 -8.32 6.42 9.67
CA GLY A 62 -8.53 6.25 8.23
C GLY A 62 -9.37 5.01 7.88
N LYS A 63 -9.84 5.00 6.63
CA LYS A 63 -10.74 3.97 6.07
C LYS A 63 -10.24 3.45 4.72
N LEU A 64 -8.92 3.36 4.53
CA LEU A 64 -8.32 2.89 3.28
C LEU A 64 -8.73 1.48 2.88
N TYR A 65 -9.16 0.65 3.84
CA TYR A 65 -9.59 -0.72 3.61
C TYR A 65 -10.66 -1.06 4.66
N LEU A 66 -11.89 -1.29 4.20
CA LEU A 66 -13.06 -1.63 5.01
C LEU A 66 -13.34 -3.13 4.94
#